data_AF-A0A174ZZK7-F1
#
_entry.id   AF-A0A174ZZK7-F1
#
_cell.length_a   1.000
_cell.length_b   1.000
_cell.length_c   1.000
_cell.angle_alpha   90.00
_cell.angle_beta   90.00
_cell.angle_gamma   90.00
#
_symmetry.space_group_name_H-M   'P 1'
#
loop_
_entity.id
_entity.type
_entity.pdbx_description
1 polymer ?
#
loop_
_entity_poly.entity_id
_entity_poly.type
_entity_poly.pdbx_seq_one_letter_code
_entity_poly.pdbx_strand_id
1 'polypeptide(L)'
;MKLWQIICLIGLLLIIVFNPKIQLTRIFVEQFKVYKNDKTHKISMFDILSFLIAPICISILTSVSLPYEKVATSAGTIMTVFSIVATLLLSFLALLVDKSTTNQKEKEVIDQTFVTISVDIVYSIFVVMLFVLPDFIEFTDIIEKIFVGVVAFLIIKILLNVFMILKRVHAILSNAGNSKK
;
A
#
# COMPACT_ATOMS: atom_id res chain seq x y z
N MET A 1 -24.49 3.76 15.96
CA MET A 1 -23.49 4.83 15.71
C MET A 1 -24.04 6.19 16.13
N LYS A 2 -23.31 6.97 16.93
CA LYS A 2 -23.76 8.33 17.30
C LYS A 2 -23.50 9.28 16.12
N LEU A 3 -24.48 10.10 15.74
CA LEU A 3 -24.42 11.02 14.58
C LEU A 3 -23.14 11.87 14.55
N TRP A 4 -22.64 12.30 15.71
CA TRP A 4 -21.41 13.08 15.84
C TRP A 4 -20.14 12.36 15.35
N GLN A 5 -20.03 11.04 15.58
CA GLN A 5 -18.87 10.26 15.13
C GLN A 5 -18.77 10.21 13.61
N ILE A 6 -19.93 10.06 12.94
CA ILE A 6 -20.04 10.06 11.48
C ILE A 6 -19.64 11.43 10.93
N ILE A 7 -20.12 12.52 11.55
CA ILE A 7 -19.78 13.89 11.14
C ILE A 7 -18.27 14.14 11.28
N CYS A 8 -17.63 13.70 12.37
CA CYS A 8 -16.19 13.84 12.54
C CYS A 8 -15.40 13.04 11.50
N LEU A 9 -15.82 11.80 11.20
CA LEU A 9 -15.12 10.93 10.25
C LEU A 9 -15.24 11.46 8.81
N ILE A 10 -16.44 11.96 8.44
CA ILE A 10 -16.65 12.64 7.15
C ILE A 10 -15.83 13.93 7.08
N GLY A 11 -15.82 14.74 8.13
CA GLY A 11 -15.02 15.98 8.19
C GLY A 11 -13.53 15.71 8.01
N LEU A 12 -13.00 14.67 8.66
CA LEU A 12 -11.59 14.27 8.53
C LEU A 12 -11.28 13.76 7.11
N LEU A 13 -12.14 12.95 6.51
CA LEU A 13 -12.01 12.52 5.11
C LEU A 13 -12.02 13.70 4.15
N LEU A 14 -12.91 14.68 4.34
CA LEU A 14 -12.96 15.88 3.51
C LEU A 14 -11.67 16.70 3.61
N ILE A 15 -11.10 16.87 4.81
CA ILE A 15 -9.83 17.58 4.98
C ILE A 15 -8.70 16.87 4.23
N ILE A 16 -8.63 15.53 4.32
CA ILE A 16 -7.61 14.74 3.61
C ILE A 16 -7.74 14.87 2.09
N VAL A 17 -8.98 14.88 1.57
CA VAL A 17 -9.23 14.93 0.12
C VAL A 17 -9.02 16.33 -0.46
N PHE A 18 -9.48 17.38 0.23
CA PHE A 18 -9.51 18.75 -0.29
C PHE A 18 -8.27 19.57 0.04
N ASN A 19 -7.51 19.26 1.10
CA ASN A 19 -6.35 20.04 1.47
C ASN A 19 -5.11 19.63 0.63
N PRO A 20 -4.60 20.49 -0.28
CA PRO A 20 -3.48 20.13 -1.16
C PRO A 20 -2.20 19.76 -0.41
N LYS A 21 -2.05 20.21 0.85
CA LYS A 21 -0.89 19.87 1.69
C LYS A 21 -0.92 18.43 2.20
N ILE A 22 -2.11 17.85 2.37
CA ILE A 22 -2.33 16.50 2.94
C ILE A 22 -2.74 15.50 1.84
N GLN A 23 -3.09 16.01 0.66
CA GLN A 23 -3.63 15.23 -0.44
C GLN A 23 -2.62 14.20 -0.97
N LEU A 24 -2.90 12.92 -0.74
CA LEU A 24 -2.07 11.78 -1.19
C LEU A 24 -2.36 11.34 -2.63
N THR A 25 -3.31 11.98 -3.33
CA THR A 25 -3.76 11.57 -4.67
C THR A 25 -2.63 11.50 -5.69
N ARG A 26 -1.66 12.42 -5.61
CA ARG A 26 -0.49 12.44 -6.49
C ARG A 26 0.35 11.16 -6.36
N ILE A 27 0.59 10.69 -5.13
CA ILE A 27 1.37 9.48 -4.87
C ILE A 27 0.67 8.26 -5.48
N PHE A 28 -0.65 8.16 -5.33
CA PHE A 28 -1.43 7.08 -5.95
C PHE A 28 -1.43 7.15 -7.48
N VAL A 29 -1.55 8.34 -8.07
CA VAL A 29 -1.48 8.51 -9.54
C VAL A 29 -0.11 8.11 -10.07
N GLU A 30 0.96 8.46 -9.37
CA GLU A 30 2.32 8.05 -9.71
C GLU A 30 2.48 6.52 -9.60
N GLN A 31 1.86 5.88 -8.62
CA GLN A 31 1.86 4.42 -8.50
C GLN A 31 1.22 3.72 -9.70
N PHE A 32 0.12 4.25 -10.22
CA PHE A 32 -0.47 3.70 -11.43
C PHE A 32 0.44 3.85 -12.66
N LYS A 33 1.31 4.87 -12.69
CA LYS A 33 2.33 5.01 -13.74
C LYS A 33 3.43 3.95 -13.59
N VAL A 34 3.77 3.55 -12.37
CA VAL A 34 4.76 2.49 -12.09
C VAL A 34 4.32 1.12 -12.67
N TYR A 35 3.01 0.88 -12.84
CA TYR A 35 2.48 -0.33 -13.48
C TYR A 35 2.47 -0.27 -15.03
N LYS A 36 2.86 0.87 -15.63
CA LYS A 36 2.90 1.05 -17.08
C LYS A 36 4.26 0.56 -17.59
N ASN A 37 4.27 -0.21 -18.69
CA ASN A 37 5.49 -0.84 -19.20
C ASN A 37 6.39 0.18 -19.92
N ASP A 38 7.63 0.31 -19.45
CA ASP A 38 8.65 1.27 -19.92
C ASP A 38 9.03 1.09 -21.39
N LYS A 39 8.89 -0.12 -21.97
CA LYS A 39 9.29 -0.38 -23.36
C LYS A 39 8.20 -0.11 -24.40
N THR A 40 6.94 -0.06 -24.00
CA THR A 40 5.80 0.00 -24.95
C THR A 40 4.83 1.14 -24.68
N HIS A 41 4.99 1.87 -23.57
CA HIS A 41 4.00 2.83 -23.06
C HIS A 41 2.57 2.25 -22.97
N LYS A 42 2.43 0.92 -22.98
CA LYS A 42 1.16 0.23 -22.78
C LYS A 42 1.17 -0.37 -21.39
N ILE A 43 0.02 -0.37 -20.75
CA ILE A 43 -0.10 -1.07 -19.48
C ILE A 43 0.02 -2.57 -19.79
N SER A 44 1.00 -3.25 -19.19
CA SER A 44 1.12 -4.69 -19.36
C SER A 44 -0.13 -5.32 -18.77
N MET A 45 -0.87 -6.09 -19.58
CA MET A 45 -2.09 -6.77 -19.12
C MET A 45 -1.82 -7.64 -17.90
N PHE A 46 -0.63 -8.25 -17.82
CA PHE A 46 -0.20 -9.03 -16.66
C PHE A 46 0.02 -8.17 -15.41
N ASP A 47 0.49 -6.93 -15.54
CA ASP A 47 0.73 -6.06 -14.39
C ASP A 47 -0.60 -5.54 -13.81
N ILE A 48 -1.58 -5.19 -14.65
CA ILE A 48 -2.95 -4.89 -14.16
C ILE A 48 -3.56 -6.11 -13.51
N LEU A 49 -3.45 -7.28 -14.16
CA LEU A 49 -4.05 -8.51 -13.65
C LEU A 49 -3.47 -8.88 -12.28
N SER A 50 -2.15 -8.88 -12.13
CA SER A 50 -1.48 -9.25 -10.88
C SER A 50 -1.59 -8.19 -9.80
N PHE A 51 -1.46 -6.90 -10.12
CA PHE A 51 -1.44 -5.86 -9.09
C PHE A 51 -2.83 -5.30 -8.79
N LEU A 52 -3.82 -5.37 -9.67
CA LEU A 52 -5.15 -4.82 -9.41
C LEU A 52 -6.22 -5.90 -9.30
N ILE A 53 -6.35 -6.78 -10.29
CA ILE A 53 -7.45 -7.76 -10.34
C ILE A 53 -7.24 -8.85 -9.28
N ALA A 54 -6.04 -9.43 -9.17
CA ALA A 54 -5.78 -10.51 -8.22
C ALA A 54 -6.03 -10.10 -6.76
N PRO A 55 -5.56 -8.94 -6.25
CA PRO A 55 -5.88 -8.50 -4.89
C PRO A 55 -7.38 -8.31 -4.66
N ILE A 56 -8.13 -7.83 -5.66
CA ILE A 56 -9.59 -7.67 -5.56
C ILE A 56 -10.29 -9.03 -5.51
N CYS A 57 -9.90 -9.98 -6.38
CA CYS A 57 -10.50 -11.31 -6.38
C CYS A 57 -10.24 -12.05 -5.06
N ILE A 58 -9.00 -12.00 -4.57
CA ILE A 58 -8.64 -12.66 -3.30
C ILE A 58 -9.35 -11.96 -2.14
N SER A 59 -9.46 -10.63 -2.14
CA SER A 59 -10.12 -9.92 -1.05
C SER A 59 -11.62 -10.22 -0.96
N ILE A 60 -12.31 -10.34 -2.10
CA ILE A 60 -13.72 -10.76 -2.14
C ILE A 60 -13.85 -12.19 -1.61
N LEU A 61 -12.97 -13.10 -2.04
CA LEU A 61 -12.97 -14.48 -1.56
C LEU A 61 -12.74 -14.56 -0.04
N THR A 62 -11.79 -13.79 0.48
CA THR A 62 -11.50 -13.71 1.93
C THR A 62 -12.65 -13.10 2.69
N SER A 63 -13.30 -12.05 2.17
CA SER A 63 -14.45 -11.39 2.79
C SER A 63 -15.63 -12.33 3.00
N VAL A 64 -15.86 -13.27 2.08
CA VAL A 64 -16.96 -14.25 2.18
C VAL A 64 -16.57 -15.46 3.04
N SER A 65 -15.28 -15.85 3.04
CA SER A 65 -14.83 -17.10 3.65
C SER A 65 -14.29 -16.95 5.08
N LEU A 66 -13.79 -15.78 5.46
CA LEU A 66 -13.12 -15.55 6.74
C LEU A 66 -14.03 -14.72 7.67
N PRO A 67 -14.44 -15.25 8.85
CA PRO A 67 -15.26 -14.50 9.80
C PRO A 67 -14.47 -13.34 10.42
N TYR A 68 -15.15 -12.23 10.65
CA TYR A 68 -14.58 -11.02 11.25
C TYR A 68 -13.92 -11.29 12.60
N GLU A 69 -14.53 -12.12 13.45
CA GLU A 69 -14.02 -12.47 14.79
C GLU A 69 -12.56 -12.96 14.78
N LYS A 70 -12.17 -13.76 13.79
CA LYS A 70 -10.79 -14.26 13.65
C LYS A 70 -9.80 -13.14 13.32
N VAL A 71 -10.23 -12.22 12.47
CA VAL A 71 -9.43 -11.05 12.08
C VAL A 71 -9.30 -10.09 13.26
N ALA A 72 -10.41 -9.83 13.97
CA ALA A 72 -10.46 -8.99 15.15
C ALA A 72 -9.59 -9.54 16.30
N THR A 73 -9.60 -10.85 16.53
CA THR A 73 -8.74 -11.49 17.55
C THR A 73 -7.26 -11.28 17.26
N SER A 74 -6.89 -11.16 15.98
CA SER A 74 -5.50 -10.92 15.54
C SER A 74 -5.16 -9.45 15.35
N ALA A 75 -6.08 -8.53 15.68
CA ALA A 75 -5.94 -7.09 15.40
C ALA A 75 -4.65 -6.52 15.98
N GLY A 76 -4.33 -6.82 17.25
CA GLY A 76 -3.11 -6.37 17.91
C GLY A 76 -1.86 -6.77 17.13
N THR A 77 -1.74 -8.06 16.78
CA THR A 77 -0.61 -8.58 16.01
C THR A 77 -0.51 -7.92 14.63
N ILE A 78 -1.64 -7.80 13.92
CA ILE A 78 -1.67 -7.18 12.58
C ILE A 78 -1.22 -5.71 12.66
N MET A 79 -1.77 -4.94 13.61
CA MET A 79 -1.37 -3.55 13.82
C MET A 79 0.12 -3.41 14.14
N THR A 80 0.68 -4.26 14.99
CA THR A 80 2.11 -4.25 15.32
C THR A 80 2.96 -4.56 14.08
N VAL A 81 2.62 -5.60 13.33
CA VAL A 81 3.35 -5.98 12.10
C VAL A 81 3.33 -4.83 11.10
N PHE A 82 2.17 -4.24 10.80
CA PHE A 82 2.09 -3.15 9.83
C PHE A 82 2.72 -1.84 10.31
N SER A 83 2.73 -1.58 11.62
CA SER A 83 3.49 -0.45 12.18
C SER A 83 4.99 -0.63 11.94
N ILE A 84 5.52 -1.84 12.18
CA ILE A 84 6.92 -2.17 11.92
C ILE A 84 7.23 -2.06 10.41
N VAL A 85 6.36 -2.62 9.55
CA VAL A 85 6.53 -2.51 8.09
C VAL A 85 6.57 -1.05 7.65
N ALA A 86 5.66 -0.20 8.13
CA ALA A 86 5.66 1.22 7.81
C ALA A 86 6.97 1.90 8.23
N THR A 87 7.46 1.64 9.45
CA THR A 87 8.72 2.21 9.94
C THR A 87 9.92 1.75 9.12
N LEU A 88 10.03 0.45 8.82
CA LEU A 88 11.13 -0.11 8.03
C LEU A 88 11.14 0.45 6.61
N LEU A 89 9.97 0.53 5.98
CA LEU A 89 9.80 1.11 4.65
C LEU A 89 10.17 2.60 4.65
N LEU A 90 9.79 3.35 5.68
CA LEU A 90 10.18 4.76 5.82
C LEU A 90 11.70 4.93 5.97
N SER A 91 12.35 4.09 6.80
CA SER A 91 13.81 4.09 6.93
C SER A 91 14.49 3.76 5.60
N PHE A 92 13.96 2.78 4.85
CA PHE A 92 14.49 2.42 3.55
C PHE A 92 14.26 3.52 2.49
N LEU A 93 13.12 4.20 2.55
CA LEU A 93 12.81 5.35 1.69
C LEU A 93 13.84 6.47 1.87
N ALA A 94 14.19 6.79 3.12
CA ALA A 94 15.20 7.80 3.42
C ALA A 94 16.57 7.44 2.82
N LEU A 95 16.98 6.16 2.91
CA LEU A 95 18.23 5.69 2.30
C LEU A 95 18.23 5.78 0.77
N LEU A 96 17.07 5.56 0.12
CA LEU A 96 16.96 5.71 -1.33
C LEU A 96 17.02 7.17 -1.78
N VAL A 97 16.48 8.10 -1.00
CA VAL A 97 16.55 9.55 -1.28
C VAL A 97 18.01 10.03 -1.33
N ASP A 98 18.85 9.51 -0.43
CA ASP A 98 20.26 9.89 -0.37
C ASP A 98 21.11 9.26 -1.49
N LYS A 99 20.56 8.27 -2.23
CA LYS A 99 21.30 7.58 -3.27
C LYS A 99 21.29 8.38 -4.58
N SER A 100 22.43 9.01 -4.89
CA SER A 100 22.68 9.62 -6.20
C SER A 100 23.28 8.61 -7.20
N THR A 101 22.77 8.60 -8.43
CA THR A 101 23.31 7.81 -9.55
C THR A 101 23.32 8.64 -10.83
N THR A 102 24.35 8.45 -11.65
CA THR A 102 24.47 9.06 -12.99
C THR A 102 23.80 8.21 -14.08
N ASN A 103 23.44 6.96 -13.77
CA ASN A 103 22.79 6.06 -14.71
C ASN A 103 21.29 6.33 -14.77
N GLN A 104 20.79 6.82 -15.91
CA GLN A 104 19.38 7.17 -16.10
C GLN A 104 18.42 6.01 -15.85
N LYS A 105 18.80 4.77 -16.21
CA LYS A 105 17.97 3.58 -15.97
C LYS A 105 17.92 3.21 -14.49
N GLU A 106 19.04 3.33 -13.78
CA GLU A 106 19.07 3.09 -12.33
C GLU A 106 18.23 4.14 -11.61
N LYS A 107 18.35 5.42 -12.01
CA LYS A 107 17.55 6.51 -11.47
C LYS A 107 16.05 6.27 -11.62
N GLU A 108 15.60 5.86 -12.80
CA GLU A 108 14.19 5.54 -13.04
C GLU A 108 13.69 4.41 -12.14
N VAL A 109 14.48 3.34 -11.97
CA VAL A 109 14.11 2.24 -11.06
C VAL A 109 14.07 2.71 -9.60
N ILE A 110 14.99 3.58 -9.17
CA ILE A 110 14.98 4.19 -7.84
C ILE A 110 13.72 5.04 -7.64
N ASP A 111 13.39 5.92 -8.58
CA ASP A 111 12.21 6.79 -8.52
C ASP A 111 10.91 5.97 -8.48
N GLN A 112 10.79 4.93 -9.32
CA GLN A 112 9.64 4.02 -9.29
C GLN A 112 9.57 3.24 -7.95
N THR A 113 10.71 2.88 -7.37
CA THR A 113 10.77 2.18 -6.07
C THR A 113 10.36 3.11 -4.94
N PHE A 114 10.79 4.37 -4.99
CA PHE A 114 10.43 5.42 -4.04
C PHE A 114 8.90 5.61 -3.98
N VAL A 115 8.24 5.69 -5.14
CA VAL A 115 6.78 5.80 -5.22
C VAL A 115 6.10 4.56 -4.62
N THR A 116 6.53 3.35 -4.99
CA THR A 116 5.95 2.10 -4.45
C THR A 116 6.08 2.02 -2.93
N ILE A 117 7.25 2.36 -2.37
CA ILE A 117 7.46 2.37 -0.92
C ILE A 117 6.55 3.40 -0.24
N SER A 118 6.44 4.61 -0.81
CA SER A 118 5.60 5.68 -0.26
C SER A 118 4.14 5.26 -0.16
N VAL A 119 3.63 4.56 -1.18
CA VAL A 119 2.27 4.00 -1.17
C VAL A 119 2.10 2.91 -0.11
N ASP A 120 3.07 2.01 0.05
CA ASP A 120 2.99 0.93 1.04
C ASP A 120 3.01 1.44 2.48
N ILE A 121 3.76 2.52 2.75
CA ILE A 121 3.71 3.21 4.04
C ILE A 121 2.29 3.72 4.30
N VAL A 122 1.69 4.38 3.30
CA VAL A 122 0.30 4.88 3.39
C VAL A 122 -0.68 3.72 3.63
N TYR A 123 -0.59 2.63 2.87
CA TYR A 123 -1.44 1.46 3.08
C TYR A 123 -1.25 0.84 4.46
N SER A 124 -0.03 0.74 4.96
CA SER A 124 0.25 0.20 6.29
C SER A 124 -0.38 1.04 7.39
N ILE A 125 -0.29 2.38 7.28
CA ILE A 125 -0.97 3.30 8.20
C ILE A 125 -2.48 3.14 8.10
N PHE A 126 -3.04 3.00 6.89
CA PHE A 126 -4.47 2.75 6.72
C PHE A 126 -4.92 1.43 7.36
N VAL A 127 -4.14 0.35 7.26
CA VAL A 127 -4.44 -0.91 7.94
C VAL A 127 -4.52 -0.69 9.45
N VAL A 128 -3.52 -0.03 10.04
CA VAL A 128 -3.53 0.27 11.49
C VAL A 128 -4.77 1.10 11.87
N MET A 129 -5.07 2.15 11.12
CA MET A 129 -6.23 3.02 11.38
C MET A 129 -7.56 2.25 11.24
N LEU A 130 -7.67 1.35 10.27
CA LEU A 130 -8.86 0.51 10.11
C LEU A 130 -9.08 -0.35 11.34
N PHE A 131 -8.05 -1.00 11.89
CA PHE A 131 -8.17 -1.84 13.09
C PHE A 131 -8.53 -1.07 14.37
N VAL A 132 -8.33 0.25 14.38
CA VAL A 132 -8.74 1.14 15.47
C VAL A 132 -10.23 1.54 15.36
N LEU A 133 -10.84 1.50 14.16
CA LEU A 133 -12.23 1.93 13.96
C LEU A 133 -13.30 1.14 14.72
N PRO A 134 -13.24 -0.21 14.84
CA PRO A 134 -14.25 -0.98 15.56
C PRO A 134 -14.43 -0.56 17.02
N ASP A 135 -13.37 -0.02 17.66
CA ASP A 135 -13.42 0.46 19.04
C ASP A 135 -14.36 1.67 19.21
N PHE A 136 -14.65 2.39 18.13
CA PHE A 136 -15.51 3.58 18.13
C PHE A 136 -16.87 3.34 17.46
N ILE A 137 -17.00 2.29 16.67
CA ILE A 137 -18.12 2.07 15.74
C ILE A 137 -18.56 0.61 15.81
N GLU A 138 -19.82 0.37 16.15
CA GLU A 138 -20.45 -0.95 16.04
C GLU A 138 -20.58 -1.36 14.56
N PHE A 139 -20.13 -2.56 14.23
CA PHE A 139 -20.22 -3.11 12.89
C PHE A 139 -21.53 -3.88 12.70
N THR A 140 -22.11 -3.75 11.52
CA THR A 140 -23.18 -4.64 11.04
C THR A 140 -22.57 -5.74 10.18
N ASP A 141 -23.29 -6.85 9.95
CA ASP A 141 -22.81 -7.98 9.14
C ASP A 141 -22.23 -7.57 7.77
N ILE A 142 -22.83 -6.55 7.14
CA ILE A 142 -22.35 -6.02 5.85
C ILE A 142 -21.03 -5.25 6.03
N ILE A 143 -20.95 -4.41 7.07
CA ILE A 143 -19.74 -3.63 7.38
C ILE A 143 -18.58 -4.56 7.76
N GLU A 144 -18.84 -5.62 8.51
CA GLU A 144 -17.83 -6.64 8.86
C GLU A 144 -17.22 -7.28 7.61
N LYS A 145 -18.04 -7.69 6.65
CA LYS A 145 -17.56 -8.27 5.38
C LYS A 145 -16.74 -7.27 4.59
N ILE A 146 -17.22 -6.03 4.48
CA ILE A 146 -16.48 -4.95 3.81
C ILE A 146 -15.14 -4.72 4.51
N PHE A 147 -15.12 -4.67 5.83
CA PHE A 147 -13.91 -4.49 6.62
C PHE A 147 -12.88 -5.60 6.35
N VAL A 148 -13.29 -6.87 6.46
CA VAL A 148 -12.40 -8.02 6.17
C VAL A 148 -11.87 -7.95 4.73
N GLY A 149 -12.73 -7.60 3.77
CA GLY A 149 -12.33 -7.44 2.37
C GLY A 149 -11.32 -6.31 2.16
N VAL A 150 -11.56 -5.13 2.74
CA VAL A 150 -10.63 -3.99 2.63
C VAL A 150 -9.29 -4.30 3.28
N VAL A 151 -9.30 -4.88 4.48
CA VAL A 151 -8.07 -5.30 5.16
C VAL A 151 -7.31 -6.32 4.32
N ALA A 152 -7.97 -7.38 3.84
CA ALA A 152 -7.35 -8.40 2.99
C ALA A 152 -6.76 -7.79 1.71
N PHE A 153 -7.49 -6.88 1.05
CA PHE A 153 -7.01 -6.18 -0.14
C PHE A 153 -5.72 -5.40 0.14
N LEU A 154 -5.68 -4.62 1.23
CA LEU A 154 -4.52 -3.82 1.61
C LEU A 154 -3.32 -4.71 1.95
N ILE A 155 -3.52 -5.77 2.75
CA ILE A 155 -2.46 -6.71 3.12
C ILE A 155 -1.82 -7.33 1.87
N ILE A 156 -2.64 -7.82 0.94
CA ILE A 156 -2.16 -8.45 -0.30
C ILE A 156 -1.46 -7.42 -1.18
N LYS A 157 -2.00 -6.20 -1.29
CA LYS A 157 -1.38 -5.10 -2.03
C LYS A 157 0.01 -4.77 -1.52
N ILE A 158 0.15 -4.59 -0.20
CA ILE A 158 1.44 -4.33 0.45
C ILE A 158 2.40 -5.49 0.17
N LEU A 159 1.94 -6.74 0.33
CA LEU A 159 2.79 -7.91 0.07
C LEU A 159 3.34 -7.93 -1.36
N LEU A 160 2.49 -7.70 -2.37
CA LEU A 160 2.91 -7.68 -3.77
C LEU A 160 3.85 -6.52 -4.09
N ASN A 161 3.59 -5.34 -3.52
CA ASN A 161 4.44 -4.18 -3.70
C ASN A 161 5.82 -4.39 -3.04
N VAL A 162 5.88 -5.01 -1.86
CA VAL A 162 7.14 -5.43 -1.22
C VAL A 162 7.92 -6.40 -2.11
N PHE A 163 7.27 -7.38 -2.74
CA PHE A 163 7.95 -8.26 -3.71
C PHE A 163 8.49 -7.50 -4.93
N MET A 164 7.76 -6.51 -5.44
CA MET A 164 8.25 -5.64 -6.51
C MET A 164 9.49 -4.85 -6.07
N ILE A 165 9.46 -4.26 -4.87
CA ILE A 165 10.58 -3.52 -4.29
C ILE A 165 11.82 -4.43 -4.18
N LEU A 166 11.67 -5.63 -3.59
CA LEU A 166 12.77 -6.58 -3.44
C LEU A 166 13.42 -6.94 -4.78
N LYS A 167 12.61 -7.23 -5.81
CA LYS A 167 13.11 -7.51 -7.16
C LYS A 167 13.91 -6.33 -7.74
N ARG A 168 13.42 -5.11 -7.56
CA ARG A 168 14.10 -3.88 -8.06
C ARG A 168 15.41 -3.62 -7.34
N VAL A 169 15.42 -3.71 -6.02
CA VAL A 169 16.61 -3.51 -5.19
C VAL A 169 17.69 -4.53 -5.56
N HIS A 170 17.30 -5.80 -5.73
CA HIS A 170 18.22 -6.84 -6.19
C HIS A 170 18.82 -6.53 -7.56
N ALA A 171 18.00 -6.09 -8.52
CA ALA A 171 18.46 -5.72 -9.86
C ALA A 171 19.44 -4.53 -9.83
N ILE A 172 19.17 -3.51 -9.01
CA ILE A 172 20.07 -2.37 -8.82
C ILE A 172 21.43 -2.82 -8.27
N LEU A 173 21.42 -3.63 -7.20
CA LEU A 173 22.66 -4.10 -6.56
C LEU A 173 23.46 -5.06 -7.45
N SER A 174 22.79 -5.94 -8.19
CA SER A 174 23.44 -6.87 -9.13
C SER A 174 24.07 -6.14 -10.32
N ASN A 175 23.38 -5.16 -10.90
CA ASN A 175 23.92 -4.35 -12.00
C ASN A 175 25.10 -3.47 -11.55
N ALA A 176 25.06 -2.93 -10.32
CA ALA A 176 26.19 -2.21 -9.74
C ALA A 176 27.43 -3.10 -9.54
N GLY A 177 27.24 -4.38 -9.25
CA GLY A 177 28.33 -5.37 -9.16
C GLY A 177 28.96 -5.72 -10.51
N ASN A 178 28.16 -5.79 -11.58
CA ASN A 178 28.66 -6.09 -12.93
C ASN A 178 29.33 -4.89 -13.62
N SER A 179 29.02 -3.64 -13.24
CA SER A 179 29.69 -2.44 -13.76
C SER A 179 31.11 -2.22 -13.20
N LYS A 180 31.53 -2.99 -12.20
CA LYS A 180 32.86 -2.91 -11.56
C LYS A 180 33.82 -4.02 -12.01
N LYS A 181 33.42 -4.85 -12.99
CA LYS A 181 34.28 -5.81 -13.68
C LYS A 181 34.50 -5.36 -15.12
#